data_AF-A0A6I1WVJ8-F1
#
_entry.id   AF-A0A6I1WVJ8-F1
#
_cell.length_a   1.000
_cell.length_b   1.000
_cell.length_c   1.000
_cell.angle_alpha   90.00
_cell.angle_beta   90.00
_cell.angle_gamma   90.00
#
_symmetry.space_group_name_H-M   'P 1'
#
loop_
_entity.id
_entity.type
_entity.pdbx_description
1 polymer ?
#
loop_
_entity_poly.entity_id
_entity_poly.type
_entity_poly.pdbx_seq_one_letter_code
_entity_poly.pdbx_strand_id
1 'polypeptide(L)' 'MRDSREQDKFVLRLPEGLRPEIANIARTNQRSMNGEIIVRIQRSVILDKLHIEQDKIIAQLLKRIESLEQQVSTKQ' A
#
# COMPACT_ATOMS: atom_id res chain seq x y z
N MET A 1 22.23 -2.88 17.67
CA MET A 1 21.59 -2.11 16.57
C MET A 1 22.66 -1.92 15.51
N ARG A 2 22.42 -2.30 14.25
CA ARG A 2 23.39 -2.07 13.15
C ARG A 2 23.58 -0.56 12.96
N ASP A 3 24.81 -0.12 12.70
CA ASP A 3 25.10 1.28 12.44
C ASP A 3 24.30 1.73 11.20
N SER A 4 23.79 2.96 11.19
CA SER A 4 23.12 3.55 10.02
C SER A 4 24.01 3.52 8.78
N ARG A 5 25.33 3.48 8.98
CA ARG A 5 26.36 3.37 7.94
C ARG A 5 26.44 1.98 7.28
N GLU A 6 25.91 0.95 7.93
CA GLU A 6 25.83 -0.42 7.39
C GLU A 6 24.52 -0.67 6.63
N GLN A 7 23.63 0.32 6.54
CA GLN A 7 22.36 0.20 5.84
C GLN A 7 22.52 0.52 4.35
N ASP A 8 21.80 -0.22 3.52
CA ASP A 8 21.74 0.03 2.07
C ASP A 8 21.18 1.44 1.80
N LYS A 9 21.88 2.18 0.92
CA LYS A 9 21.54 3.56 0.58
C LYS A 9 20.92 3.63 -0.81
N PHE A 10 19.74 4.20 -0.89
CA PHE A 10 19.09 4.52 -2.16
C PHE A 10 19.00 6.04 -2.35
N VAL A 11 19.61 6.58 -3.41
CA VAL A 11 19.62 8.03 -3.69
C VAL A 11 18.50 8.38 -4.66
N LEU A 12 17.56 9.20 -4.21
CA LEU A 12 16.43 9.67 -5.00
C LEU A 12 16.71 11.06 -5.61
N ARG A 13 16.29 11.25 -6.86
CA ARG A 13 16.12 12.58 -7.45
C ARG A 13 14.65 12.96 -7.33
N LEU A 14 14.37 13.98 -6.53
CA LEU A 14 13.01 14.47 -6.31
C LEU A 14 12.71 15.60 -7.29
N PRO A 15 11.50 15.66 -7.87
CA PRO A 15 11.05 16.82 -8.62
C PRO A 15 10.95 18.05 -7.70
N GLU A 16 10.87 19.23 -8.33
CA GLU A 16 10.72 20.50 -7.61
C GLU A 16 9.48 20.47 -6.70
N GLY A 17 9.58 21.09 -5.52
CA GLY A 17 8.49 21.16 -4.54
C GLY A 17 8.27 19.89 -3.70
N LEU A 18 8.67 18.70 -4.18
CA LEU A 18 8.37 17.46 -3.44
C LEU A 18 9.21 17.31 -2.16
N ARG A 19 10.48 17.74 -2.19
CA ARG A 19 11.36 17.68 -1.02
C ARG A 19 10.82 18.50 0.18
N PRO A 20 10.44 19.78 0.03
CA PRO A 20 9.87 20.53 1.14
C PRO A 20 8.52 19.98 1.61
N GLU A 21 7.72 19.41 0.72
CA GLU A 21 6.46 18.74 1.09
C GLU A 21 6.70 17.56 2.03
N ILE A 22 7.60 16.64 1.65
CA ILE A 22 7.96 15.47 2.49
C ILE A 22 8.57 15.95 3.81
N ALA A 23 9.39 17.01 3.80
CA ALA A 23 9.96 17.58 5.02
C ALA A 23 8.86 18.05 6.00
N ASN A 24 7.82 18.70 5.48
CA ASN A 24 6.71 19.19 6.29
C ASN A 24 5.90 18.03 6.89
N ILE A 25 5.55 17.04 6.08
CA ILE A 25 4.83 15.84 6.53
C ILE A 25 5.62 15.09 7.61
N ALA A 26 6.93 14.90 7.39
CA ALA A 26 7.80 14.23 8.35
C ALA A 26 7.82 14.97 9.70
N ARG A 27 7.87 16.32 9.67
CA ARG A 27 7.79 17.15 10.88
C ARG A 27 6.45 16.97 11.60
N THR A 28 5.33 17.03 10.89
CA THR A 28 3.99 16.80 11.45
C THR A 28 3.88 15.42 12.08
N ASN A 29 4.49 14.41 11.47
CA ASN A 29 4.50 13.02 11.96
C ASN A 29 5.59 12.74 13.00
N GLN A 30 6.36 13.75 13.43
CA GLN A 30 7.46 13.63 14.39
C GLN A 30 8.52 12.58 13.97
N ARG A 31 8.86 12.55 12.68
CA ARG A 31 9.84 11.64 12.08
C ARG A 31 10.90 12.40 11.29
N SER A 32 12.03 11.74 11.05
CA SER A 32 12.97 12.21 10.04
C SER A 32 12.37 12.05 8.64
N MET A 33 12.85 12.83 7.67
CA MET A 33 12.44 12.70 6.27
C MET A 33 12.65 11.27 5.75
N ASN A 34 13.78 10.65 6.10
CA ASN A 34 14.05 9.26 5.72
C ASN A 34 13.04 8.29 6.35
N GLY A 35 12.74 8.47 7.64
CA GLY A 35 11.75 7.64 8.33
C GLY A 35 10.35 7.76 7.72
N GLU A 36 9.94 8.97 7.31
CA GLU A 36 8.67 9.18 6.63
C GLU A 36 8.64 8.51 5.25
N ILE A 37 9.72 8.63 4.46
CA ILE A 37 9.84 7.96 3.15
C ILE A 37 9.74 6.44 3.32
N ILE A 38 10.44 5.86 4.28
CA ILE A 38 10.40 4.42 4.57
C ILE A 38 8.97 3.99 4.92
N VAL A 39 8.29 4.71 5.81
CA VAL A 39 6.92 4.38 6.20
C VAL A 39 5.96 4.45 5.02
N ARG A 40 6.11 5.45 4.13
CA ARG A 40 5.28 5.56 2.93
C ARG A 40 5.49 4.39 1.97
N ILE A 41 6.73 3.97 1.74
CA ILE A 41 7.06 2.80 0.90
C ILE A 41 6.50 1.51 1.53
N GLN A 42 6.67 1.32 2.84
CA GLN A 42 6.11 0.14 3.51
C GLN A 42 4.60 0.08 3.40
N ARG A 43 3.93 1.24 3.58
CA ARG A 43 2.48 1.34 3.41
C ARG A 43 2.03 1.03 1.99
N SER A 44 2.73 1.52 0.96
CA SER A 44 2.35 1.23 -0.43
C SER A 44 2.43 -0.27 -0.72
N VAL A 45 3.49 -0.94 -0.28
CA VAL A 45 3.65 -2.40 -0.46
C VAL A 45 2.54 -3.18 0.27
N ILE A 46 2.14 -2.75 1.47
CA ILE A 46 1.04 -3.38 2.21
C ILE A 46 -0.29 -3.17 1.47
N LEU A 47 -0.55 -1.95 0.99
CA LEU A 47 -1.77 -1.64 0.23
C LEU A 47 -1.86 -2.47 -1.05
N ASP A 48 -0.76 -2.61 -1.80
CA ASP A 48 -0.72 -3.43 -3.00
C ASP A 48 -1.10 -4.89 -2.71
N LYS A 49 -0.58 -5.45 -1.61
CA LYS A 49 -0.96 -6.81 -1.17
C LYS A 49 -2.43 -6.91 -0.78
N LEU A 50 -2.94 -5.91 -0.04
CA LEU A 50 -4.33 -5.87 0.37
C LEU A 50 -5.28 -5.77 -0.83
N HIS A 51 -4.92 -5.01 -1.87
CA HIS A 51 -5.69 -4.94 -3.11
C HIS A 51 -5.75 -6.29 -3.81
N ILE A 52 -4.62 -7.01 -3.92
CA ILE A 52 -4.60 -8.36 -4.52
C ILE A 52 -5.53 -9.32 -3.75
N GLU A 53 -5.50 -9.30 -2.42
CA GLU A 53 -6.40 -10.14 -1.62
C GLU A 53 -7.86 -9.70 -1.74
N GLN A 54 -8.12 -8.39 -1.81
CA GLN A 54 -9.46 -7.86 -2.05
C GLN A 54 -10.01 -8.33 -3.40
N ASP A 55 -9.21 -8.30 -4.46
CA ASP A 55 -9.63 -8.77 -5.79
C ASP A 55 -10.00 -10.25 -5.79
N LYS A 56 -9.25 -11.08 -5.05
CA LYS A 56 -9.58 -12.51 -4.87
C LYS A 56 -10.92 -12.69 -4.17
N ILE A 57 -11.17 -11.92 -3.11
CA ILE A 57 -12.43 -11.97 -2.38
C ILE A 57 -13.58 -11.53 -3.29
N ILE A 58 -13.42 -10.44 -4.04
CA ILE A 58 -14.42 -9.97 -5.01
C ILE A 58 -14.72 -11.06 -6.04
N ALA A 59 -13.71 -11.70 -6.62
CA ALA A 59 -13.90 -12.79 -7.58
C ALA A 59 -14.65 -13.98 -6.97
N GLN A 60 -14.35 -14.35 -5.73
CA GLN A 60 -15.05 -15.42 -5.01
C GLN A 60 -16.52 -15.06 -4.74
N LEU A 61 -16.79 -13.82 -4.33
CA LEU A 61 -18.15 -13.33 -4.08
C LEU A 61 -18.97 -13.30 -5.36
N LEU A 62 -18.40 -12.81 -6.47
CA LEU A 62 -19.05 -12.81 -7.78
C LEU A 62 -19.41 -14.23 -8.23
N LYS A 63 -18.48 -15.20 -8.11
CA LYS A 63 -18.76 -16.61 -8.42
C LYS A 63 -19.87 -17.19 -7.54
N ARG A 64 -19.93 -16.79 -6.26
CA ARG A 64 -20.98 -17.25 -5.34
C ARG A 64 -22.34 -16.66 -5.72
N ILE A 65 -22.38 -15.38 -6.08
CA ILE A 65 -23.61 -14.72 -6.57
C ILE A 65 -24.12 -15.45 -7.81
N GLU A 66 -23.29 -15.69 -8.81
CA GLU A 66 -23.67 -16.41 -10.04
C GLU A 66 -24.26 -17.79 -9.73
N SER A 67 -23.61 -18.57 -8.85
CA SER A 67 -24.10 -19.90 -8.46
C SER A 67 -25.45 -19.84 -7.72
N LEU A 68 -25.68 -18.79 -6.91
CA LEU A 68 -26.94 -18.61 -6.19
C LEU A 68 -28.06 -18.17 -7.14
N GLU A 69 -27.76 -17.28 -8.09
CA GLU A 69 -28.70 -16.84 -9.13
C GLU A 69 -29.16 -18.03 -9.99
N GLN A 70 -28.23 -18.91 -10.39
CA GLN A 70 -28.58 -20.15 -11.09
C GLN A 70 -29.49 -21.05 -10.26
N GLN A 71 -29.23 -21.23 -8.95
CA GLN A 71 -30.06 -22.07 -8.10
C GLN A 71 -31.49 -21.53 -7.92
N VAL A 72 -31.67 -20.22 -7.89
CA VAL A 72 -33.00 -19.60 -7.81
C VAL A 72 -33.74 -19.76 -9.14
N SER A 73 -33.06 -19.57 -10.28
CA SER A 73 -33.67 -19.73 -11.60
C SER A 73 -34.10 -21.17 -11.91
N THR A 74 -33.45 -22.19 -11.34
CA THR A 74 -33.83 -23.60 -11.55
C THR A 74 -34.96 -24.06 -10.62
N LYS A 75 -35.33 -23.26 -9.61
CA LYS A 75 -36.40 -23.57 -8.64
C LYS A 75 -37.74 -22.90 -8.95
N GLN A 76 -37.80 -22.02 -9.95
CA GLN A 76 -39.03 -21.49 -10.53
C GLN A 76 -39.37 -22.26 -11.81
#